data_AF-A0AAN6GJE5-F1
#
_entry.id   AF-A0AAN6GJE5-F1
#
_cell.length_a   1.000
_cell.length_b   1.000
_cell.length_c   1.000
_cell.angle_alpha   90.00
_cell.angle_beta   90.00
_cell.angle_gamma   90.00
#
_symmetry.space_group_name_H-M   'P 1'
#
loop_
_entity.id
_entity.type
_entity.pdbx_description
1 polymer ?
#
loop_
_entity_poly.entity_id
_entity_poly.type
_entity_poly.pdbx_seq_one_letter_code
_entity_poly.pdbx_strand_id
1 'polypeptide(L)'
;MSTGYELHQKLRTKTVRLLKKKDYAQAVSALHTGALELLKQKEQGSGCDLAVYMIDVYEQSDAQADDITRGRIVEILDLTAPDFWRKKVIDAALKWSAKASGQQGGDAALRLAIAKLYARENNFHVAEPHFIAGCLKDASAGAAPQSDSSVQDASIPAALAELEVNWLNQHAKEAAEQEGETRDKAVLARLEAGKFALRALLPLLAQRALSASQAFLSTYSQLVTQQNANLLIPIQPNPKPYTPQPALANIPSALPTLQIYVTSNPDLNFGQMSLGLVAQAAGLKSSRRGPVPQELRNAWVIVVRQYQREATEFFEQEEYVGDALTIISSIYFDIAPPRPQGNMLQDMMSSLFGGPAGGLGGGASKPQVLSMKQPGAPVLPKVEKAVVPAAPAAAPAAPMEEEELD
;
A
#
# COMPACT_ATOMS: atom_id res chain seq x y z
N MET A 1 32.79 -8.99 -34.79
CA MET A 1 31.97 -8.51 -33.67
C MET A 1 32.07 -9.55 -32.59
N SER A 2 32.48 -9.20 -31.37
CA SER A 2 32.48 -10.15 -30.24
C SER A 2 31.05 -10.60 -30.03
N THR A 3 30.79 -11.90 -29.92
CA THR A 3 29.43 -12.36 -29.55
C THR A 3 29.10 -11.86 -28.13
N GLY A 4 27.81 -11.64 -27.81
CA GLY A 4 27.40 -11.18 -26.48
C GLY A 4 27.93 -12.07 -25.35
N TYR A 5 27.98 -13.39 -25.60
CA TYR A 5 28.57 -14.37 -24.71
C TYR A 5 30.09 -14.19 -24.49
N GLU A 6 30.86 -13.92 -25.54
CA GLU A 6 32.30 -13.66 -25.43
C GLU A 6 32.58 -12.39 -24.59
N LEU A 7 31.81 -11.32 -24.82
CA LEU A 7 31.92 -10.09 -24.04
C LEU A 7 31.62 -10.35 -22.57
N HIS A 8 30.55 -11.10 -22.29
CA HIS A 8 30.14 -11.49 -20.95
C HIS A 8 31.25 -12.24 -20.19
N GLN A 9 31.81 -13.30 -20.79
CA GLN A 9 32.88 -14.09 -20.16
C GLN A 9 34.17 -13.28 -19.96
N LYS A 10 34.52 -12.42 -20.93
CA LYS A 10 35.67 -11.52 -20.82
C LYS A 10 35.52 -10.55 -19.66
N LEU A 11 34.34 -9.96 -19.48
CA LEU A 11 34.07 -9.01 -18.38
C LEU A 11 34.08 -9.70 -17.02
N ARG A 12 33.51 -10.91 -16.89
CA ARG A 12 33.60 -11.69 -15.65
C ARG A 12 35.07 -11.98 -15.28
N THR A 13 35.87 -12.43 -16.25
CA THR A 13 37.30 -12.71 -16.04
C THR A 13 38.08 -11.45 -15.66
N LYS A 14 37.82 -10.32 -16.33
CA LYS A 14 38.43 -9.02 -16.01
C LYS A 14 38.09 -8.59 -14.59
N THR A 15 36.83 -8.73 -14.18
CA THR A 15 36.34 -8.39 -12.85
C THR A 15 37.05 -9.18 -11.76
N VAL A 16 37.19 -10.50 -11.89
CA VAL A 16 37.94 -11.32 -10.93
C VAL A 16 39.38 -10.82 -10.74
N ARG A 17 40.05 -10.41 -11.83
CA ARG A 17 41.40 -9.85 -11.76
C ARG A 17 41.45 -8.50 -11.05
N LEU A 18 40.44 -7.64 -11.26
CA LEU A 18 40.32 -6.34 -10.59
C LEU A 18 40.02 -6.50 -9.09
N LEU A 19 39.14 -7.44 -8.72
CA LEU A 19 38.84 -7.77 -7.32
C LEU A 19 40.07 -8.27 -6.56
N LYS A 20 40.91 -9.11 -7.19
CA LYS A 20 42.21 -9.53 -6.60
C LYS A 20 43.15 -8.35 -6.31
N LYS A 21 43.04 -7.28 -7.09
CA LYS A 21 43.79 -6.02 -6.90
C LYS A 21 43.07 -5.03 -5.97
N LYS A 22 41.88 -5.38 -5.44
CA LYS A 22 40.97 -4.50 -4.68
C LYS A 22 40.58 -3.22 -5.44
N ASP A 23 40.61 -3.26 -6.77
CA ASP A 23 40.18 -2.14 -7.61
C ASP A 23 38.67 -2.24 -7.90
N TYR A 24 37.88 -1.97 -6.87
CA TYR A 24 36.42 -2.06 -6.92
C TYR A 24 35.82 -1.01 -7.88
N ALA A 25 36.39 0.19 -7.94
CA ALA A 25 35.89 1.27 -8.78
C ALA A 25 35.96 0.90 -10.28
N GLN A 26 37.10 0.38 -10.74
CA GLN A 26 37.21 -0.09 -12.13
C GLN A 26 36.35 -1.33 -12.40
N ALA A 27 36.21 -2.22 -11.42
CA ALA A 27 35.37 -3.40 -11.55
C ALA A 27 33.90 -3.01 -11.78
N VAL A 28 33.36 -2.14 -10.91
CA VAL A 28 32.01 -1.59 -11.04
C VAL A 28 31.83 -0.90 -12.39
N SER A 29 32.76 -0.01 -12.77
CA SER A 29 32.64 0.71 -14.05
C SER A 29 32.62 -0.25 -15.24
N ALA A 30 33.46 -1.28 -15.25
CA ALA A 30 33.51 -2.25 -16.34
C ALA A 30 32.24 -3.12 -16.41
N LEU A 31 31.72 -3.54 -15.25
CA LEU A 31 30.47 -4.30 -15.17
C LEU A 31 29.26 -3.47 -15.59
N HIS A 32 29.17 -2.23 -15.11
CA HIS A 32 28.09 -1.30 -15.47
C HIS A 32 28.03 -1.07 -16.98
N THR A 33 29.14 -0.60 -17.58
CA THR A 33 29.19 -0.33 -19.03
C THR A 33 28.91 -1.60 -19.84
N GLY A 34 29.45 -2.74 -19.43
CA GLY A 34 29.22 -4.01 -20.09
C GLY A 34 27.79 -4.51 -19.99
N ALA A 35 27.14 -4.35 -18.84
CA ALA A 35 25.72 -4.69 -18.66
C ALA A 35 24.85 -3.84 -19.60
N LEU A 36 25.07 -2.52 -19.65
CA LEU A 36 24.34 -1.63 -20.56
C LEU A 36 24.54 -2.03 -22.03
N GLU A 37 25.76 -2.37 -22.44
CA GLU A 37 26.08 -2.80 -23.81
C GLU A 37 25.33 -4.08 -24.19
N LEU A 38 25.35 -5.09 -23.32
CA LEU A 38 24.65 -6.37 -23.54
C LEU A 38 23.12 -6.18 -23.58
N LEU A 39 22.56 -5.37 -22.66
CA LEU A 39 21.12 -5.10 -22.65
C LEU A 39 20.66 -4.36 -23.92
N LYS A 40 21.48 -3.43 -24.43
CA LYS A 40 21.23 -2.76 -25.73
C LYS A 40 21.25 -3.74 -26.90
N GLN A 41 22.07 -4.79 -26.83
CA GLN A 41 22.10 -5.90 -27.77
C GLN A 41 20.98 -6.93 -27.55
N LYS A 42 20.06 -6.69 -26.60
CA LYS A 42 18.97 -7.60 -26.20
C LYS A 42 19.41 -8.91 -25.54
N GLU A 43 20.67 -8.99 -25.10
CA GLU A 43 21.23 -10.11 -24.33
C GLU A 43 20.83 -9.99 -22.84
N GLN A 44 19.53 -10.18 -22.55
CA GLN A 44 18.93 -9.92 -21.23
C GLN A 44 19.60 -10.72 -20.10
N GLY A 45 19.81 -12.03 -20.29
CA GLY A 45 20.42 -12.88 -19.27
C GLY A 45 21.86 -12.47 -18.95
N SER A 46 22.68 -12.23 -19.96
CA SER A 46 24.08 -11.84 -19.81
C SER A 46 24.21 -10.45 -19.19
N GLY A 47 23.40 -9.48 -19.64
CA GLY A 47 23.39 -8.13 -19.10
C GLY A 47 22.95 -8.08 -17.64
N CYS A 48 21.88 -8.80 -17.28
CA CYS A 48 21.39 -8.88 -15.91
C CYS A 48 22.33 -9.65 -14.98
N ASP A 49 23.02 -10.70 -15.46
CA ASP A 49 24.05 -11.38 -14.67
C ASP A 49 25.21 -10.44 -14.33
N LEU A 50 25.67 -9.62 -15.29
CA LEU A 50 26.68 -8.60 -15.00
C LEU A 50 26.19 -7.53 -14.02
N ALA A 51 24.91 -7.16 -14.09
CA ALA A 51 24.30 -6.23 -13.14
C ALA A 51 24.26 -6.80 -11.71
N VAL A 52 23.87 -8.06 -11.54
CA VAL A 52 23.92 -8.75 -10.25
C VAL A 52 25.36 -8.82 -9.75
N TYR A 53 26.32 -9.15 -10.63
CA TYR A 53 27.73 -9.16 -10.24
C TYR A 53 28.22 -7.77 -9.82
N MET A 54 27.75 -6.69 -10.48
CA MET A 54 28.07 -5.32 -10.06
C MET A 54 27.57 -5.04 -8.63
N ILE A 55 26.36 -5.48 -8.30
CA ILE A 55 25.78 -5.31 -6.95
C ILE A 55 26.56 -6.16 -5.92
N ASP A 56 26.99 -7.37 -6.28
CA ASP A 56 27.88 -8.17 -5.42
C ASP A 56 29.22 -7.48 -5.16
N VAL A 57 29.73 -6.70 -6.12
CA VAL A 57 30.93 -5.89 -5.93
C VAL A 57 30.65 -4.71 -4.98
N TYR A 58 29.46 -4.09 -5.03
CA TYR A 58 29.06 -3.08 -4.03
C TYR A 58 29.04 -3.64 -2.61
N GLU A 59 28.51 -4.84 -2.44
CA GLU A 59 28.50 -5.55 -1.15
C GLU A 59 29.93 -5.82 -0.65
N GLN A 60 30.83 -6.28 -1.53
CA GLN A 60 32.23 -6.56 -1.18
C GLN A 60 33.06 -5.31 -0.86
N SER A 61 32.67 -4.16 -1.40
CA SER A 61 33.36 -2.89 -1.18
C SER A 61 32.71 -2.03 -0.10
N ASP A 62 31.68 -2.53 0.60
CA ASP A 62 30.85 -1.79 1.56
C ASP A 62 30.36 -0.44 0.99
N ALA A 63 29.96 -0.44 -0.29
CA ALA A 63 29.49 0.77 -0.96
C ALA A 63 28.19 1.27 -0.32
N GLN A 64 28.09 2.59 -0.14
CA GLN A 64 26.92 3.24 0.44
C GLN A 64 25.79 3.38 -0.58
N ALA A 65 24.54 3.40 -0.11
CA ALA A 65 23.38 3.70 -0.94
C ALA A 65 23.28 5.22 -1.20
N ASP A 66 23.94 5.67 -2.26
CA ASP A 66 24.01 7.07 -2.70
C ASP A 66 23.46 7.25 -4.13
N ASP A 67 23.43 8.49 -4.63
CA ASP A 67 22.88 8.80 -5.95
C ASP A 67 23.65 8.12 -7.09
N ILE A 68 24.95 7.87 -6.92
CA ILE A 68 25.80 7.27 -7.96
C ILE A 68 25.52 5.77 -8.07
N THR A 69 25.51 5.08 -6.93
CA THR A 69 25.26 3.63 -6.87
C THR A 69 23.83 3.31 -7.29
N ARG A 70 22.85 4.10 -6.82
CA ARG A 70 21.46 4.03 -7.27
C ARG A 70 21.32 4.31 -8.76
N GLY A 71 21.90 5.40 -9.25
CA GLY A 71 21.82 5.80 -10.65
C GLY A 71 22.24 4.69 -11.61
N ARG A 72 23.36 4.02 -11.34
CA ARG A 72 23.82 2.87 -12.13
C ARG A 72 22.85 1.70 -12.15
N ILE A 73 22.22 1.40 -11.01
CA ILE A 73 21.21 0.33 -10.94
C ILE A 73 19.98 0.73 -11.77
N VAL A 74 19.52 1.97 -11.64
CA VAL A 74 18.36 2.48 -12.38
C VAL A 74 18.61 2.49 -13.89
N GLU A 75 19.79 2.96 -14.34
CA GLU A 75 20.18 2.94 -15.76
C GLU A 75 20.15 1.53 -16.36
N ILE A 76 20.60 0.52 -15.60
CA ILE A 76 20.52 -0.88 -16.00
C ILE A 76 19.05 -1.32 -16.07
N LEU A 77 18.28 -1.08 -15.01
CA LEU A 77 16.89 -1.52 -14.92
C LEU A 77 16.02 -0.94 -16.06
N ASP A 78 16.26 0.30 -16.48
CA ASP A 78 15.58 0.94 -17.61
C ASP A 78 15.79 0.20 -18.96
N LEU A 79 16.82 -0.63 -19.09
CA LEU A 79 17.11 -1.43 -20.29
C LEU A 79 16.69 -2.91 -20.17
N THR A 80 16.27 -3.34 -18.99
CA THR A 80 15.83 -4.72 -18.78
C THR A 80 14.44 -4.97 -19.37
N ALA A 81 14.16 -6.20 -19.81
CA ALA A 81 12.82 -6.63 -20.18
C ALA A 81 11.98 -6.99 -18.92
N PRO A 82 10.64 -6.94 -18.97
CA PRO A 82 9.77 -7.32 -17.85
C PRO A 82 9.70 -8.85 -17.68
N ASP A 83 10.85 -9.45 -17.40
CA ASP A 83 11.03 -10.90 -17.29
C ASP A 83 11.67 -11.29 -15.94
N PHE A 84 11.98 -12.58 -15.82
CA PHE A 84 12.63 -13.14 -14.63
C PHE A 84 14.01 -12.54 -14.34
N TRP A 85 14.76 -12.09 -15.36
CA TRP A 85 16.09 -11.52 -15.19
C TRP A 85 16.04 -10.14 -14.54
N ARG A 86 15.08 -9.30 -14.93
CA ARG A 86 14.82 -8.04 -14.22
C ARG A 86 14.54 -8.28 -12.74
N LYS A 87 13.67 -9.25 -12.43
CA LYS A 87 13.35 -9.59 -11.03
C LYS A 87 14.61 -9.94 -10.23
N LYS A 88 15.53 -10.72 -10.81
CA LYS A 88 16.82 -11.05 -10.17
C LYS A 88 17.65 -9.82 -9.83
N VAL A 89 17.74 -8.85 -10.76
CA VAL A 89 18.48 -7.60 -10.53
C VAL A 89 17.81 -6.79 -9.41
N ILE A 90 16.48 -6.67 -9.44
CA ILE A 90 15.70 -5.97 -8.40
C ILE A 90 15.89 -6.63 -7.03
N ASP A 91 15.76 -7.95 -6.92
CA ASP A 91 15.93 -8.67 -5.66
C ASP A 91 17.35 -8.48 -5.09
N ALA A 92 18.38 -8.56 -5.94
CA ALA A 92 19.77 -8.32 -5.54
C ALA A 92 19.98 -6.87 -5.08
N ALA A 93 19.45 -5.91 -5.83
CA ALA A 93 19.57 -4.49 -5.52
C ALA A 93 18.86 -4.13 -4.20
N LEU A 94 17.66 -4.67 -3.97
CA LEU A 94 16.92 -4.45 -2.73
C LEU A 94 17.64 -5.08 -1.53
N LYS A 95 18.12 -6.32 -1.67
CA LYS A 95 18.90 -7.00 -0.62
C LYS A 95 20.16 -6.22 -0.23
N TRP A 96 20.93 -5.78 -1.22
CA TRP A 96 22.12 -4.95 -0.99
C TRP A 96 21.73 -3.61 -0.33
N SER A 97 20.74 -2.91 -0.91
CA SER A 97 20.35 -1.59 -0.43
C SER A 97 19.80 -1.62 1.00
N ALA A 98 19.18 -2.73 1.42
CA ALA A 98 18.69 -2.88 2.79
C ALA A 98 19.84 -2.86 3.81
N LYS A 99 20.95 -3.55 3.49
CA LYS A 99 22.17 -3.52 4.30
C LYS A 99 22.87 -2.16 4.20
N ALA A 100 23.00 -1.61 2.99
CA ALA A 100 23.75 -0.38 2.73
C ALA A 100 23.07 0.88 3.31
N SER A 101 21.74 0.90 3.39
CA SER A 101 20.96 2.01 3.98
C SER A 101 20.58 1.79 5.44
N GLY A 102 20.68 0.55 5.95
CA GLY A 102 20.17 0.16 7.26
C GLY A 102 18.65 0.10 7.35
N GLN A 103 17.93 0.08 6.21
CA GLN A 103 16.48 -0.07 6.14
C GLN A 103 16.11 -1.48 5.69
N GLN A 104 15.43 -2.28 6.51
CA GLN A 104 15.00 -3.65 6.17
C GLN A 104 14.15 -3.70 4.90
N GLY A 105 13.37 -2.64 4.66
CA GLY A 105 12.60 -2.44 3.43
C GLY A 105 13.43 -2.19 2.17
N GLY A 106 14.75 -1.98 2.27
CA GLY A 106 15.58 -1.46 1.18
C GLY A 106 15.55 0.07 1.11
N ASP A 107 16.49 0.65 0.37
CA ASP A 107 16.61 2.11 0.25
C ASP A 107 15.34 2.73 -0.38
N ALA A 108 14.79 3.76 0.28
CA ALA A 108 13.56 4.42 -0.13
C ALA A 108 13.60 5.02 -1.55
N ALA A 109 14.72 5.67 -1.94
CA ALA A 109 14.86 6.28 -3.26
C ALA A 109 14.98 5.22 -4.37
N LEU A 110 15.68 4.12 -4.10
CA LEU A 110 15.75 2.98 -5.01
C LEU A 110 14.38 2.29 -5.15
N ARG A 111 13.65 2.11 -4.04
CA ARG A 111 12.26 1.62 -4.05
C ARG A 111 11.36 2.49 -4.93
N LEU A 112 11.44 3.81 -4.79
CA LEU A 112 10.70 4.75 -5.63
C LEU A 112 11.04 4.59 -7.12
N ALA A 113 12.32 4.46 -7.46
CA ALA A 113 12.75 4.30 -8.85
C ALA A 113 12.22 2.99 -9.47
N ILE A 114 12.29 1.88 -8.73
CA ILE A 114 11.74 0.58 -9.15
C ILE A 114 10.21 0.69 -9.32
N ALA A 115 9.54 1.36 -8.39
CA ALA A 115 8.10 1.53 -8.45
C ALA A 115 7.68 2.36 -9.69
N LYS A 116 8.41 3.44 -9.99
CA LYS A 116 8.22 4.26 -11.19
C LYS A 116 8.52 3.50 -12.49
N LEU A 117 9.47 2.57 -12.49
CA LEU A 117 9.69 1.68 -13.63
C LEU A 117 8.44 0.85 -13.94
N TYR A 118 7.90 0.16 -12.94
CA TYR A 118 6.68 -0.66 -13.11
C TYR A 118 5.44 0.18 -13.43
N ALA A 119 5.30 1.36 -12.82
CA ALA A 119 4.18 2.26 -13.08
C ALA A 119 4.17 2.77 -14.54
N ARG A 120 5.33 3.10 -15.11
CA ARG A 120 5.45 3.48 -16.54
C ARG A 120 5.04 2.36 -17.50
N GLU A 121 5.10 1.12 -17.05
CA GLU A 121 4.68 -0.07 -17.80
C GLU A 121 3.22 -0.47 -17.51
N ASN A 122 2.45 0.37 -16.82
CA ASN A 122 1.09 0.09 -16.33
C ASN A 122 0.99 -1.16 -15.44
N ASN A 123 2.11 -1.60 -14.85
CA ASN A 123 2.13 -2.70 -13.90
C ASN A 123 1.97 -2.17 -12.47
N PHE A 124 0.81 -1.57 -12.22
CA PHE A 124 0.50 -0.88 -10.96
C PHE A 124 0.49 -1.81 -9.76
N HIS A 125 -0.01 -3.04 -9.92
CA HIS A 125 -0.03 -4.04 -8.85
C HIS A 125 1.36 -4.41 -8.34
N VAL A 126 2.36 -4.51 -9.23
CA VAL A 126 3.74 -4.76 -8.81
C VAL A 126 4.38 -3.48 -8.28
N ALA A 127 4.03 -2.30 -8.81
CA ALA A 127 4.57 -1.01 -8.38
C ALA A 127 4.15 -0.61 -6.94
N GLU A 128 2.89 -0.81 -6.58
CA GLU A 128 2.28 -0.34 -5.32
C GLU A 128 3.07 -0.79 -4.08
N PRO A 129 3.45 -2.08 -3.90
CA PRO A 129 4.27 -2.51 -2.77
C PRO A 129 5.64 -1.83 -2.68
N HIS A 130 6.26 -1.45 -3.82
CA HIS A 130 7.51 -0.71 -3.82
C HIS A 130 7.31 0.74 -3.38
N PHE A 131 6.23 1.40 -3.82
CA PHE A 131 5.86 2.74 -3.34
C PHE A 131 5.58 2.74 -1.84
N ILE A 132 4.76 1.79 -1.35
CA ILE A 132 4.45 1.67 0.08
C ILE A 132 5.73 1.45 0.88
N ALA A 133 6.60 0.52 0.47
CA ALA A 133 7.88 0.29 1.15
C ALA A 133 8.79 1.52 1.14
N GLY A 134 8.81 2.29 0.04
CA GLY A 134 9.60 3.53 -0.06
C GLY A 134 9.10 4.65 0.87
N CYS A 135 7.84 4.60 1.33
CA CYS A 135 7.30 5.55 2.30
C CYS A 135 7.78 5.28 3.74
N LEU A 136 8.45 4.16 3.98
CA LEU A 136 8.80 3.69 5.31
C LEU A 136 10.29 3.90 5.60
N LYS A 137 10.59 4.11 6.87
CA LYS A 137 11.92 3.94 7.44
C LYS A 137 11.82 2.98 8.62
N ASP A 138 12.89 2.23 8.85
CA ASP A 138 12.97 1.41 10.05
C ASP A 138 12.97 2.27 11.31
N ALA A 139 12.36 1.76 12.37
CA ALA A 139 12.52 2.34 13.70
C ALA A 139 14.01 2.27 14.07
N SER A 140 14.63 3.42 14.35
CA SER A 140 16.02 3.43 14.79
C SER A 140 16.18 2.58 16.06
N ALA A 141 17.31 1.92 16.23
CA ALA A 141 17.60 1.17 17.45
C ALA A 141 17.48 2.11 18.67
N GLY A 142 16.44 1.92 19.49
CA GLY A 142 16.11 2.78 20.63
C GLY A 142 14.96 3.78 20.41
N ALA A 143 14.37 3.84 19.21
CA ALA A 143 13.13 4.58 18.99
C ALA A 143 12.01 4.00 19.86
N ALA A 144 11.23 4.89 20.48
CA ALA A 144 10.05 4.46 21.21
C ALA A 144 9.15 3.64 20.27
N PRO A 145 8.50 2.56 20.74
CA PRO A 145 7.58 1.75 19.94
C PRO A 145 6.32 2.50 19.46
N GLN A 146 6.33 3.84 19.48
CA GLN A 146 5.27 4.77 19.10
C GLN A 146 5.77 5.87 18.13
N SER A 147 7.01 5.79 17.63
CA SER A 147 7.54 6.76 16.67
C SER A 147 6.95 6.57 15.27
N ASP A 148 6.75 7.68 14.56
CA ASP A 148 6.33 7.70 13.17
C ASP A 148 7.42 7.10 12.24
N SER A 149 7.06 6.02 11.55
CA SER A 149 7.91 5.27 10.61
C SER A 149 7.95 5.89 9.22
N SER A 150 7.43 7.09 9.03
CA SER A 150 7.43 7.76 7.73
C SER A 150 8.82 8.21 7.30
N VAL A 151 9.11 8.06 6.02
CA VAL A 151 10.17 8.80 5.33
C VAL A 151 9.92 10.31 5.45
N GLN A 152 11.00 11.12 5.44
CA GLN A 152 10.88 12.58 5.52
C GLN A 152 10.47 13.21 4.18
N ASP A 153 10.81 12.55 3.07
CA ASP A 153 10.53 13.03 1.73
C ASP A 153 9.05 12.79 1.38
N ALA A 154 8.25 13.85 1.45
CA ALA A 154 6.83 13.82 1.11
C ALA A 154 6.55 13.58 -0.38
N SER A 155 7.56 13.67 -1.26
CA SER A 155 7.38 13.38 -2.69
C SER A 155 7.12 11.90 -2.97
N ILE A 156 7.57 11.00 -2.08
CA ILE A 156 7.35 9.55 -2.20
C ILE A 156 5.87 9.18 -2.00
N PRO A 157 5.21 9.54 -0.87
CA PRO A 157 3.78 9.31 -0.69
C PRO A 157 2.92 10.09 -1.69
N ALA A 158 3.35 11.27 -2.17
CA ALA A 158 2.68 11.98 -3.24
C ALA A 158 2.70 11.20 -4.56
N ALA A 159 3.84 10.59 -4.91
CA ALA A 159 3.95 9.74 -6.10
C ALA A 159 3.14 8.43 -5.97
N LEU A 160 2.99 7.89 -4.76
CA LEU A 160 2.03 6.80 -4.50
C LEU A 160 0.58 7.26 -4.73
N ALA A 161 0.22 8.48 -4.35
CA ALA A 161 -1.10 9.02 -4.65
C ALA A 161 -1.36 9.15 -6.16
N GLU A 162 -0.37 9.60 -6.93
CA GLU A 162 -0.44 9.61 -8.40
C GLU A 162 -0.61 8.20 -8.98
N LEU A 163 0.13 7.22 -8.46
CA LEU A 163 -0.03 5.81 -8.84
C LEU A 163 -1.47 5.34 -8.67
N GLU A 164 -2.04 5.51 -7.47
CA GLU A 164 -3.39 5.02 -7.17
C GLU A 164 -4.46 5.72 -8.00
N VAL A 165 -4.30 7.01 -8.30
CA VAL A 165 -5.22 7.73 -9.21
C VAL A 165 -5.08 7.24 -10.66
N ASN A 166 -3.87 6.98 -11.13
CA ASN A 166 -3.65 6.42 -12.46
C ASN A 166 -4.22 5.01 -12.58
N TRP A 167 -4.04 4.19 -11.54
CA TRP A 167 -4.58 2.84 -11.51
C TRP A 167 -6.11 2.83 -11.43
N LEU A 168 -6.71 3.70 -10.61
CA LEU A 168 -8.16 3.92 -10.58
C LEU A 168 -8.69 4.25 -11.98
N ASN A 169 -8.01 5.12 -12.72
CA ASN A 169 -8.41 5.49 -14.07
C ASN A 169 -8.31 4.32 -15.07
N GLN A 170 -7.29 3.48 -14.97
CA GLN A 170 -7.19 2.26 -15.78
C GLN A 170 -8.29 1.27 -15.40
N HIS A 171 -8.48 1.03 -14.11
CA HIS A 171 -9.47 0.11 -13.58
C HIS A 171 -10.90 0.52 -13.95
N ALA A 172 -11.24 1.80 -13.83
CA ALA A 172 -12.54 2.31 -14.26
C ALA A 172 -12.76 2.21 -15.77
N LYS A 173 -11.68 2.30 -16.57
CA LYS A 173 -11.76 2.07 -18.01
C LYS A 173 -12.05 0.60 -18.32
N GLU A 174 -11.31 -0.32 -17.71
CA GLU A 174 -11.51 -1.77 -17.86
C GLU A 174 -12.91 -2.19 -17.41
N ALA A 175 -13.40 -1.61 -16.31
CA ALA A 175 -14.76 -1.84 -15.81
C ALA A 175 -15.83 -1.34 -16.80
N ALA A 176 -15.64 -0.16 -17.40
CA ALA A 176 -16.56 0.40 -18.40
C ALA A 176 -16.60 -0.41 -19.72
N GLU A 177 -15.56 -1.20 -20.00
CA GLU A 177 -15.45 -2.05 -21.19
C GLU A 177 -16.06 -3.46 -20.97
N GLN A 178 -16.58 -3.76 -19.77
CA GLN A 178 -17.25 -5.03 -19.49
C GLN A 178 -18.55 -5.19 -20.29
N GLU A 179 -18.82 -6.42 -20.74
CA GLU A 179 -20.04 -6.74 -21.48
C GLU A 179 -21.29 -6.46 -20.62
N GLY A 180 -22.17 -5.59 -21.13
CA GLY A 180 -23.41 -5.20 -20.46
C GLY A 180 -23.27 -4.03 -19.47
N GLU A 181 -22.07 -3.46 -19.31
CA GLU A 181 -21.88 -2.26 -18.50
C GLU A 181 -22.52 -1.04 -19.18
N THR A 182 -23.21 -0.23 -18.38
CA THR A 182 -23.92 0.97 -18.84
C THR A 182 -23.42 2.25 -18.16
N ARG A 183 -22.72 2.11 -17.04
CA ARG A 183 -22.11 3.22 -16.31
C ARG A 183 -20.87 3.68 -17.08
N ASP A 184 -20.72 4.99 -17.21
CA ASP A 184 -19.52 5.55 -17.81
C ASP A 184 -18.29 5.40 -16.89
N LYS A 185 -17.11 5.58 -17.48
CA LYS A 185 -15.83 5.53 -16.77
C LYS A 185 -15.79 6.48 -15.56
N ALA A 186 -16.37 7.67 -15.65
CA ALA A 186 -16.29 8.67 -14.58
C ALA A 186 -17.16 8.27 -13.38
N VAL A 187 -18.33 7.67 -13.62
CA VAL A 187 -19.18 7.09 -12.58
C VAL A 187 -18.44 5.96 -11.86
N LEU A 188 -17.84 5.03 -12.61
CA LEU A 188 -17.09 3.90 -12.05
C LEU A 188 -15.86 4.39 -11.25
N ALA A 189 -15.10 5.35 -11.78
CA ALA A 189 -13.98 5.97 -11.07
C ALA A 189 -14.43 6.62 -9.75
N ARG A 190 -15.57 7.32 -9.74
CA ARG A 190 -16.10 7.94 -8.51
C ARG A 190 -16.54 6.90 -7.46
N LEU A 191 -17.13 5.79 -7.89
CA LEU A 191 -17.57 4.71 -7.01
C LEU A 191 -16.37 4.02 -6.35
N GLU A 192 -15.33 3.71 -7.12
CA GLU A 192 -14.17 2.95 -6.65
C GLU A 192 -13.06 3.82 -6.01
N ALA A 193 -13.14 5.15 -6.14
CA ALA A 193 -12.11 6.08 -5.66
C ALA A 193 -11.65 5.81 -4.22
N GLY A 194 -12.57 5.68 -3.28
CA GLY A 194 -12.17 5.49 -1.89
C GLY A 194 -11.51 4.14 -1.62
N LYS A 195 -11.84 3.07 -2.35
CA LYS A 195 -11.15 1.78 -2.23
C LYS A 195 -9.67 1.90 -2.61
N PHE A 196 -9.37 2.58 -3.72
CA PHE A 196 -7.98 2.87 -4.13
C PHE A 196 -7.23 3.73 -3.11
N ALA A 197 -7.92 4.67 -2.44
CA ALA A 197 -7.33 5.40 -1.33
C ALA A 197 -6.97 4.46 -0.16
N LEU A 198 -7.86 3.52 0.20
CA LEU A 198 -7.67 2.59 1.32
C LEU A 198 -6.56 1.57 1.08
N ARG A 199 -6.35 1.15 -0.18
CA ARG A 199 -5.27 0.23 -0.58
C ARG A 199 -3.89 0.69 -0.16
N ALA A 200 -3.62 1.98 -0.25
CA ALA A 200 -2.37 2.58 0.21
C ALA A 200 -2.45 3.08 1.67
N LEU A 201 -3.57 3.70 2.06
CA LEU A 201 -3.70 4.31 3.39
C LEU A 201 -3.61 3.28 4.52
N LEU A 202 -4.34 2.15 4.43
CA LEU A 202 -4.41 1.17 5.50
C LEU A 202 -3.05 0.50 5.76
N PRO A 203 -2.29 0.03 4.74
CA PRO A 203 -0.93 -0.47 4.94
C PRO A 203 0.04 0.55 5.53
N LEU A 204 -0.04 1.83 5.14
CA LEU A 204 0.82 2.87 5.70
C LEU A 204 0.52 3.09 7.20
N LEU A 205 -0.77 3.18 7.56
CA LEU A 205 -1.18 3.34 8.96
C LEU A 205 -0.79 2.12 9.80
N ALA A 206 -0.99 0.90 9.28
CA ALA A 206 -0.60 -0.35 9.92
C ALA A 206 0.92 -0.44 10.18
N GLN A 207 1.73 0.21 9.34
CA GLN A 207 3.19 0.28 9.49
C GLN A 207 3.68 1.52 10.25
N ARG A 208 2.76 2.27 10.88
CA ARG A 208 3.04 3.47 11.68
C ARG A 208 3.56 4.67 10.89
N ALA A 209 3.30 4.73 9.59
CA ALA A 209 3.75 5.81 8.72
C ALA A 209 2.74 6.96 8.67
N LEU A 210 2.52 7.65 9.80
CA LEU A 210 1.47 8.65 9.95
C LEU A 210 1.66 9.87 9.03
N SER A 211 2.86 10.45 9.00
CA SER A 211 3.15 11.61 8.12
C SER A 211 3.04 11.23 6.64
N ALA A 212 3.50 10.03 6.27
CA ALA A 212 3.35 9.52 4.90
C ALA A 212 1.89 9.28 4.55
N SER A 213 1.08 8.72 5.46
CA SER A 213 -0.38 8.59 5.28
C SER A 213 -1.07 9.93 5.07
N GLN A 214 -0.66 10.97 5.81
CA GLN A 214 -1.21 12.32 5.65
C GLN A 214 -0.83 12.94 4.30
N ALA A 215 0.44 12.85 3.91
CA ALA A 215 0.91 13.35 2.62
C ALA A 215 0.21 12.61 1.46
N PHE A 216 0.16 11.29 1.51
CA PHE A 216 -0.53 10.44 0.52
C PHE A 216 -2.00 10.84 0.41
N LEU A 217 -2.76 10.84 1.52
CA LEU A 217 -4.20 11.05 1.46
C LEU A 217 -4.54 12.47 1.02
N SER A 218 -3.77 13.47 1.45
CA SER A 218 -3.94 14.86 1.02
C SER A 218 -3.76 14.99 -0.50
N THR A 219 -2.66 14.45 -1.04
CA THR A 219 -2.39 14.50 -2.48
C THR A 219 -3.41 13.68 -3.26
N TYR A 220 -3.77 12.48 -2.78
CA TYR A 220 -4.76 11.61 -3.41
C TYR A 220 -6.12 12.30 -3.50
N SER A 221 -6.62 12.83 -2.38
CA SER A 221 -7.91 13.53 -2.34
C SER A 221 -7.91 14.76 -3.25
N GLN A 222 -6.81 15.52 -3.29
CA GLN A 222 -6.68 16.65 -4.21
C GLN A 222 -6.77 16.19 -5.68
N LEU A 223 -6.00 15.18 -6.07
CA LEU A 223 -5.97 14.69 -7.46
C LEU A 223 -7.31 14.09 -7.89
N VAL A 224 -7.89 13.21 -7.08
CA VAL A 224 -9.12 12.50 -7.44
C VAL A 224 -10.34 13.43 -7.50
N THR A 225 -10.38 14.45 -6.65
CA THR A 225 -11.48 15.45 -6.65
C THR A 225 -11.36 16.45 -7.79
N GLN A 226 -10.14 16.77 -8.24
CA GLN A 226 -9.92 17.55 -9.46
C GLN A 226 -10.39 16.79 -10.71
N GLN A 227 -10.18 15.48 -10.76
CA GLN A 227 -10.63 14.64 -11.88
C GLN A 227 -12.14 14.33 -11.83
N ASN A 228 -12.74 14.32 -10.64
CA ASN A 228 -14.14 13.96 -10.41
C ASN A 228 -14.84 15.02 -9.56
N ALA A 229 -15.26 16.14 -10.16
CA ALA A 229 -15.90 17.24 -9.43
C ALA A 229 -17.15 16.81 -8.64
N ASN A 230 -17.91 15.83 -9.14
CA ASN A 230 -19.11 15.27 -8.50
C ASN A 230 -18.82 14.36 -7.29
N LEU A 231 -17.54 14.17 -6.94
CA LEU A 231 -17.13 13.49 -5.71
C LEU A 231 -17.29 14.39 -4.49
N LEU A 232 -17.18 15.72 -4.66
CA LEU A 232 -17.31 16.68 -3.57
C LEU A 232 -18.77 16.99 -3.27
N ILE A 233 -19.10 17.06 -1.98
CA ILE A 233 -20.38 17.61 -1.52
C ILE A 233 -20.27 19.14 -1.55
N PRO A 234 -21.31 19.87 -2.01
CA PRO A 234 -21.30 21.33 -2.16
C PRO A 234 -21.37 22.07 -0.81
N ILE A 235 -20.30 21.99 -0.04
CA ILE A 235 -20.08 22.68 1.23
C ILE A 235 -18.85 23.58 1.07
N GLN A 236 -18.84 24.75 1.72
CA GLN A 236 -17.70 25.67 1.69
C GLN A 236 -17.30 26.09 3.12
N PRO A 237 -15.99 26.06 3.46
CA PRO A 237 -14.88 25.56 2.64
C PRO A 237 -14.89 24.03 2.51
N ASN A 238 -14.41 23.52 1.37
CA ASN A 238 -14.11 22.10 1.15
C ASN A 238 -12.80 22.02 0.33
N PRO A 239 -11.68 21.57 0.93
CA PRO A 239 -11.58 20.86 2.21
C PRO A 239 -11.78 21.76 3.43
N LYS A 240 -12.07 21.12 4.57
CA LYS A 240 -12.23 21.78 5.87
C LYS A 240 -11.32 21.16 6.93
N PRO A 241 -11.01 21.87 8.03
CA PRO A 241 -10.26 21.28 9.14
C PRO A 241 -10.96 20.05 9.73
N TYR A 242 -10.20 19.00 10.03
CA TYR A 242 -10.69 17.88 10.81
C TYR A 242 -11.10 18.37 12.19
N THR A 243 -12.37 18.15 12.55
CA THR A 243 -12.91 18.50 13.86
C THR A 243 -13.34 17.21 14.55
N PRO A 244 -12.69 16.81 15.65
CA PRO A 244 -13.07 15.62 16.38
C PRO A 244 -14.43 15.81 17.07
N GLN A 245 -15.07 14.69 17.44
CA GLN A 245 -16.30 14.74 18.24
C GLN A 245 -16.04 15.51 19.56
N PRO A 246 -17.04 16.22 20.13
CA PRO A 246 -16.83 17.03 21.34
C PRO A 246 -16.18 16.29 22.51
N ALA A 247 -16.53 15.00 22.71
CA ALA A 247 -15.95 14.13 23.73
C ALA A 247 -14.43 13.89 23.55
N LEU A 248 -13.91 14.09 22.35
CA LEU A 248 -12.52 13.87 21.97
C LEU A 248 -11.72 15.18 21.84
N ALA A 249 -12.36 16.35 22.03
CA ALA A 249 -11.76 17.65 21.73
C ALA A 249 -10.47 17.95 22.52
N ASN A 250 -10.37 17.42 23.74
CA ASN A 250 -9.20 17.62 24.62
C ASN A 250 -8.06 16.61 24.38
N ILE A 251 -8.23 15.68 23.44
CA ILE A 251 -7.21 14.69 23.09
C ILE A 251 -6.28 15.30 22.03
N PRO A 252 -4.97 15.43 22.31
CA PRO A 252 -4.04 16.04 21.37
C PRO A 252 -3.92 15.22 20.09
N SER A 253 -3.77 15.89 18.95
CA SER A 253 -3.50 15.26 17.66
C SER A 253 -2.04 15.42 17.26
N ALA A 254 -1.45 14.36 16.71
CA ALA A 254 -0.16 14.42 16.03
C ALA A 254 -0.25 15.16 14.67
N LEU A 255 -1.46 15.35 14.13
CA LEU A 255 -1.74 16.10 12.90
C LEU A 255 -2.75 17.22 13.21
N PRO A 256 -2.34 18.31 13.88
CA PRO A 256 -3.26 19.36 14.34
C PRO A 256 -3.87 20.19 13.19
N THR A 257 -3.23 20.21 12.03
CA THR A 257 -3.66 20.97 10.84
C THR A 257 -4.34 20.08 9.78
N LEU A 258 -4.69 18.84 10.13
CA LEU A 258 -5.30 17.88 9.21
C LEU A 258 -6.54 18.48 8.54
N GLN A 259 -6.56 18.45 7.21
CA GLN A 259 -7.70 18.83 6.39
C GLN A 259 -8.42 17.57 5.91
N ILE A 260 -9.74 17.67 5.79
CA ILE A 260 -10.60 16.63 5.23
C ILE A 260 -11.48 17.20 4.12
N TYR A 261 -11.59 16.46 3.03
CA TYR A 261 -12.54 16.68 1.96
C TYR A 261 -13.88 16.06 2.35
N VAL A 262 -14.95 16.82 2.16
CA VAL A 262 -16.31 16.30 2.36
C VAL A 262 -16.79 15.70 1.05
N THR A 263 -16.87 14.37 0.99
CA THR A 263 -17.12 13.63 -0.26
C THR A 263 -18.39 12.79 -0.19
N SER A 264 -18.92 12.42 -1.36
CA SER A 264 -20.01 11.45 -1.50
C SER A 264 -19.54 9.99 -1.46
N ASN A 265 -18.24 9.72 -1.40
CA ASN A 265 -17.69 8.36 -1.37
C ASN A 265 -17.46 7.88 0.08
N PRO A 266 -18.14 6.81 0.52
CA PRO A 266 -18.06 6.35 1.92
C PRO A 266 -16.68 5.80 2.29
N ASP A 267 -15.99 5.11 1.38
CA ASP A 267 -14.65 4.54 1.63
C ASP A 267 -13.61 5.66 1.86
N LEU A 268 -13.67 6.72 1.06
CA LEU A 268 -12.78 7.87 1.20
C LEU A 268 -13.08 8.66 2.47
N ASN A 269 -14.36 8.83 2.83
CA ASN A 269 -14.75 9.42 4.11
C ASN A 269 -14.25 8.58 5.29
N PHE A 270 -14.37 7.25 5.21
CA PHE A 270 -13.84 6.32 6.23
C PHE A 270 -12.32 6.46 6.38
N GLY A 271 -11.57 6.51 5.27
CA GLY A 271 -10.13 6.70 5.29
C GLY A 271 -9.71 8.00 5.98
N GLN A 272 -10.36 9.11 5.64
CA GLN A 272 -10.10 10.42 6.25
C GLN A 272 -10.42 10.46 7.76
N MET A 273 -11.55 9.87 8.16
CA MET A 273 -11.92 9.77 9.58
C MET A 273 -10.97 8.85 10.36
N SER A 274 -10.54 7.75 9.74
CA SER A 274 -9.55 6.83 10.32
C SER A 274 -8.22 7.52 10.57
N LEU A 275 -7.71 8.28 9.60
CA LEU A 275 -6.48 9.07 9.76
C LEU A 275 -6.61 10.08 10.91
N GLY A 276 -7.75 10.77 11.02
CA GLY A 276 -8.00 11.73 12.10
C GLY A 276 -7.98 11.09 13.49
N LEU A 277 -8.67 9.96 13.67
CA LEU A 277 -8.68 9.23 14.95
C LEU A 277 -7.30 8.65 15.29
N VAL A 278 -6.59 8.10 14.29
CA VAL A 278 -5.22 7.62 14.47
C VAL A 278 -4.27 8.76 14.85
N ALA A 279 -4.44 9.95 14.27
CA ALA A 279 -3.64 11.11 14.63
C ALA A 279 -3.87 11.55 16.09
N GLN A 280 -5.10 11.50 16.60
CA GLN A 280 -5.38 11.75 18.02
C GLN A 280 -4.73 10.70 18.93
N ALA A 281 -4.84 9.42 18.56
CA ALA A 281 -4.21 8.33 19.29
C ALA A 281 -2.68 8.47 19.32
N ALA A 282 -2.06 8.80 18.19
CA ALA A 282 -0.62 9.04 18.08
C ALA A 282 -0.17 10.25 18.92
N GLY A 283 -0.92 11.35 18.88
CA GLY A 283 -0.63 12.57 19.66
C GLY A 283 -0.69 12.31 21.17
N LEU A 284 -1.68 11.56 21.63
CA LEU A 284 -1.80 11.12 23.02
C LEU A 284 -0.62 10.25 23.45
N LYS A 285 -0.28 9.24 22.66
CA LYS A 285 0.80 8.29 22.92
C LYS A 285 2.16 8.99 23.02
N SER A 286 2.44 9.89 22.08
CA SER A 286 3.63 10.76 22.12
C SER A 286 3.70 11.60 23.40
N SER A 287 2.56 12.05 23.92
CA SER A 287 2.46 12.85 25.15
C SER A 287 2.61 12.03 26.45
N ARG A 288 2.85 10.71 26.38
CA ARG A 288 3.02 9.78 27.52
C ARG A 288 1.88 9.79 28.54
N ARG A 289 0.65 10.11 28.11
CA ARG A 289 -0.53 10.26 29.01
C ARG A 289 -1.19 8.94 29.45
N GLY A 290 -0.46 7.83 29.45
CA GLY A 290 -0.98 6.52 29.85
C GLY A 290 -1.81 5.83 28.74
N PRO A 291 -2.72 4.91 29.10
CA PRO A 291 -3.51 4.14 28.13
C PRO A 291 -4.49 5.03 27.35
N VAL A 292 -4.93 4.56 26.19
CA VAL A 292 -5.91 5.28 25.35
C VAL A 292 -7.26 5.43 26.10
N PRO A 293 -7.86 6.64 26.18
CA PRO A 293 -9.17 6.85 26.80
C PRO A 293 -10.28 6.02 26.16
N GLN A 294 -11.29 5.66 26.95
CA GLN A 294 -12.39 4.82 26.49
C GLN A 294 -13.20 5.50 25.39
N GLU A 295 -13.33 6.82 25.43
CA GLU A 295 -14.05 7.63 24.45
C GLU A 295 -13.41 7.49 23.07
N LEU A 296 -12.08 7.58 23.00
CA LEU A 296 -11.34 7.43 21.74
C LEU A 296 -11.37 5.99 21.22
N ARG A 297 -11.25 5.00 22.12
CA ARG A 297 -11.43 3.58 21.77
C ARG A 297 -12.82 3.32 21.19
N ASN A 298 -13.86 3.85 21.83
CA ASN A 298 -15.24 3.69 21.39
C ASN A 298 -15.48 4.36 20.03
N ALA A 299 -14.97 5.57 19.82
CA ALA A 299 -15.09 6.27 18.54
C ALA A 299 -14.47 5.46 17.40
N TRP A 300 -13.27 4.90 17.60
CA TRP A 300 -12.63 4.00 16.63
C TRP A 300 -13.45 2.74 16.36
N VAL A 301 -13.88 2.04 17.42
CA VAL A 301 -14.68 0.81 17.29
C VAL A 301 -15.99 1.07 16.54
N ILE A 302 -16.65 2.20 16.79
CA ILE A 302 -17.90 2.57 16.10
C ILE A 302 -17.64 2.77 14.61
N VAL A 303 -16.61 3.55 14.25
CA VAL A 303 -16.27 3.84 12.85
C VAL A 303 -15.89 2.55 12.09
N VAL A 304 -15.06 1.69 12.69
CA VAL A 304 -14.67 0.41 12.07
C VAL A 304 -15.85 -0.53 11.91
N ARG A 305 -16.69 -0.70 12.96
CA ARG A 305 -17.85 -1.59 12.90
C ARG A 305 -18.92 -1.09 11.94
N GLN A 306 -19.12 0.22 11.85
CA GLN A 306 -20.02 0.80 10.88
C GLN A 306 -19.54 0.48 9.46
N TYR A 307 -18.28 0.76 9.17
CA TYR A 307 -17.70 0.49 7.85
C TYR A 307 -17.71 -0.99 7.49
N GLN A 308 -17.38 -1.88 8.42
CA GLN A 308 -17.47 -3.34 8.23
C GLN A 308 -18.88 -3.82 7.84
N ARG A 309 -19.93 -3.18 8.37
CA ARG A 309 -21.32 -3.54 8.03
C ARG A 309 -21.75 -2.96 6.68
N GLU A 310 -21.24 -1.80 6.31
CA GLU A 310 -21.61 -1.10 5.08
C GLU A 310 -20.82 -1.58 3.86
N ALA A 311 -19.58 -2.02 4.05
CA ALA A 311 -18.65 -2.43 3.01
C ALA A 311 -18.34 -3.94 3.03
N THR A 312 -19.31 -4.79 3.39
CA THR A 312 -19.12 -6.25 3.56
C THR A 312 -18.40 -6.90 2.38
N GLU A 313 -18.78 -6.60 1.15
CA GLU A 313 -18.15 -7.16 -0.06
C GLU A 313 -16.66 -6.79 -0.18
N PHE A 314 -16.28 -5.59 0.23
CA PHE A 314 -14.87 -5.17 0.22
C PHE A 314 -14.06 -6.01 1.21
N PHE A 315 -14.59 -6.29 2.41
CA PHE A 315 -13.92 -7.16 3.39
C PHE A 315 -13.83 -8.63 2.95
N GLU A 316 -14.79 -9.10 2.16
CA GLU A 316 -14.76 -10.45 1.59
C GLU A 316 -13.74 -10.58 0.45
N GLN A 317 -13.57 -9.53 -0.36
CA GLN A 317 -12.66 -9.53 -1.51
C GLN A 317 -11.21 -9.22 -1.12
N GLU A 318 -11.01 -8.36 -0.12
CA GLU A 318 -9.71 -7.77 0.20
C GLU A 318 -9.31 -8.10 1.64
N GLU A 319 -8.76 -9.30 1.85
CA GLU A 319 -8.43 -9.83 3.17
C GLU A 319 -7.48 -8.93 3.98
N TYR A 320 -6.60 -8.18 3.30
CA TYR A 320 -5.67 -7.25 3.96
C TYR A 320 -6.37 -6.16 4.76
N VAL A 321 -7.61 -5.80 4.43
CA VAL A 321 -8.36 -4.72 5.10
C VAL A 321 -8.63 -5.09 6.56
N GLY A 322 -9.06 -6.33 6.81
CA GLY A 322 -9.30 -6.85 8.15
C GLY A 322 -8.00 -6.95 8.98
N ASP A 323 -6.93 -7.43 8.35
CA ASP A 323 -5.60 -7.51 8.97
C ASP A 323 -5.10 -6.11 9.36
N ALA A 324 -5.15 -5.16 8.43
CA ALA A 324 -4.70 -3.79 8.64
C ALA A 324 -5.47 -3.11 9.77
N LEU A 325 -6.79 -3.22 9.78
CA LEU A 325 -7.63 -2.63 10.84
C LEU A 325 -7.36 -3.29 12.20
N THR A 326 -7.07 -4.59 12.25
CA THR A 326 -6.66 -5.29 13.48
C THR A 326 -5.33 -4.76 13.99
N ILE A 327 -4.35 -4.57 13.10
CA ILE A 327 -3.04 -4.00 13.43
C ILE A 327 -3.18 -2.56 13.92
N ILE A 328 -3.92 -1.71 13.21
CA ILE A 328 -4.16 -0.31 13.58
C ILE A 328 -4.86 -0.23 14.95
N SER A 329 -5.87 -1.07 15.18
CA SER A 329 -6.59 -1.17 16.47
C SER A 329 -5.63 -1.48 17.62
N SER A 330 -4.70 -2.41 17.41
CA SER A 330 -3.72 -2.80 18.41
C SER A 330 -2.67 -1.71 18.66
N ILE A 331 -2.11 -1.12 17.59
CA ILE A 331 -1.04 -0.13 17.68
C ILE A 331 -1.53 1.17 18.33
N TYR A 332 -2.68 1.68 17.90
CA TYR A 332 -3.11 3.03 18.24
C TYR A 332 -4.17 3.09 19.34
N PHE A 333 -5.00 2.06 19.49
CA PHE A 333 -6.17 2.13 20.36
C PHE A 333 -6.12 1.18 21.56
N ASP A 334 -5.01 0.47 21.75
CA ASP A 334 -4.84 -0.54 22.81
C ASP A 334 -5.94 -1.63 22.78
N ILE A 335 -6.46 -1.93 21.59
CA ILE A 335 -7.49 -2.95 21.39
C ILE A 335 -6.79 -4.26 20.99
N ALA A 336 -6.95 -5.28 21.83
CA ALA A 336 -6.37 -6.60 21.57
C ALA A 336 -7.02 -7.25 20.32
N PRO A 337 -6.24 -7.98 19.51
CA PRO A 337 -6.78 -8.72 18.37
C PRO A 337 -7.79 -9.79 18.82
N PRO A 338 -8.77 -10.16 17.97
CA PRO A 338 -9.69 -11.24 18.26
C PRO A 338 -8.91 -12.55 18.49
N ARG A 339 -9.23 -13.28 19.56
CA ARG A 339 -8.60 -14.58 19.80
C ARG A 339 -9.15 -15.61 18.81
N PRO A 340 -8.30 -16.40 18.13
CA PRO A 340 -8.79 -17.48 17.27
C PRO A 340 -9.60 -18.49 18.10
N GLN A 341 -10.82 -18.81 17.68
CA GLN A 341 -11.71 -19.77 18.37
C GLN A 341 -11.10 -21.18 18.54
N GLY A 342 -10.07 -21.53 17.77
CA GLY A 342 -9.43 -22.85 17.79
C GLY A 342 -8.61 -23.18 19.05
N ASN A 343 -8.24 -22.19 19.87
CA ASN A 343 -7.43 -22.43 21.07
C ASN A 343 -8.22 -22.88 22.30
N MET A 344 -9.57 -22.89 22.25
CA MET A 344 -10.38 -23.19 23.44
C MET A 344 -10.19 -24.62 23.95
N LEU A 345 -10.08 -25.62 23.05
CA LEU A 345 -9.86 -27.01 23.43
C LEU A 345 -8.44 -27.22 23.98
N GLN A 346 -7.44 -26.54 23.39
CA GLN A 346 -6.05 -26.64 23.84
C GLN A 346 -5.83 -25.93 25.18
N ASP A 347 -6.47 -24.78 25.40
CA ASP A 347 -6.48 -24.08 26.68
C ASP A 347 -7.24 -24.90 27.74
N MET A 348 -8.37 -25.52 27.39
CA MET A 348 -9.06 -26.44 28.29
C MET A 348 -8.20 -27.67 28.59
N MET A 349 -7.53 -28.29 27.63
CA MET A 349 -6.61 -29.41 27.89
C MET A 349 -5.41 -28.97 28.72
N SER A 350 -4.87 -27.77 28.53
CA SER A 350 -3.79 -27.24 29.37
C SER A 350 -4.25 -26.98 30.82
N SER A 351 -5.52 -26.60 30.99
CA SER A 351 -6.16 -26.37 32.30
C SER A 351 -6.61 -27.67 32.97
N LEU A 352 -7.01 -28.68 32.21
CA LEU A 352 -7.45 -29.99 32.70
C LEU A 352 -6.28 -30.95 32.98
N PHE A 353 -5.20 -30.86 32.19
CA PHE A 353 -4.03 -31.74 32.29
C PHE A 353 -2.80 -31.05 32.91
N GLY A 354 -2.83 -29.72 33.09
CA GLY A 354 -1.85 -28.96 33.87
C GLY A 354 -2.26 -28.88 35.34
N GLY A 355 -1.99 -29.95 36.10
CA GLY A 355 -2.29 -30.03 37.53
C GLY A 355 -1.64 -28.91 38.37
N PRO A 356 -2.05 -28.75 39.65
CA PRO A 356 -1.60 -27.66 40.51
C PRO A 356 -0.15 -27.89 40.93
N ALA A 357 0.79 -27.34 40.16
CA ALA A 357 2.17 -27.16 40.59
C ALA A 357 2.36 -25.68 40.94
N GLY A 358 2.57 -25.41 42.23
CA GLY A 358 2.96 -24.10 42.72
C GLY A 358 4.22 -23.59 42.01
N GLY A 359 4.18 -22.35 41.57
CA GLY A 359 5.30 -21.71 40.90
C GLY A 359 4.84 -20.43 40.21
N LEU A 360 5.03 -19.31 40.89
CA LEU A 360 4.94 -17.96 40.33
C LEU A 360 5.92 -17.84 39.16
N GLY A 361 5.42 -18.08 37.96
CA GLY A 361 6.13 -17.89 36.71
C GLY A 361 5.13 -17.48 35.65
N GLY A 362 4.73 -16.20 35.67
CA GLY A 362 3.92 -15.60 34.61
C GLY A 362 4.71 -15.64 33.30
N GLY A 363 4.57 -16.73 32.57
CA GLY A 363 5.03 -16.83 31.19
C GLY A 363 4.21 -15.85 30.38
N ALA A 364 4.72 -14.63 30.21
CA ALA A 364 4.21 -13.68 29.24
C ALA A 364 4.20 -14.40 27.89
N SER A 365 3.00 -14.68 27.39
CA SER A 365 2.79 -15.10 26.01
C SER A 365 3.55 -14.10 25.14
N LYS A 366 4.52 -14.61 24.36
CA LYS A 366 5.29 -13.76 23.44
C LYS A 366 4.29 -12.94 22.61
N PRO A 367 4.48 -11.62 22.47
CA PRO A 367 3.56 -10.80 21.70
C PRO A 367 3.41 -11.43 20.31
N GLN A 368 2.18 -11.77 19.96
CA GLN A 368 1.89 -12.30 18.63
C GLN A 368 2.22 -11.21 17.61
N VAL A 369 3.17 -11.50 16.71
CA VAL A 369 3.49 -10.59 15.61
C VAL A 369 2.30 -10.64 14.66
N LEU A 370 1.52 -9.57 14.61
CA LEU A 370 0.46 -9.42 13.64
C LEU A 370 1.10 -9.22 12.25
N SER A 371 0.68 -10.03 11.29
CA SER A 371 1.09 -9.90 9.88
C SER A 371 -0.10 -9.42 9.07
N MET A 372 0.18 -8.64 8.04
CA MET A 372 -0.81 -8.17 7.07
C MET A 372 -0.51 -8.79 5.72
N LYS A 373 -1.53 -9.31 5.04
CA LYS A 373 -1.40 -9.70 3.63
C LYS A 373 -1.20 -8.47 2.74
N GLN A 374 -0.51 -8.64 1.61
CA GLN A 374 -0.43 -7.58 0.61
C GLN A 374 -1.78 -7.44 -0.09
N PRO A 375 -2.21 -6.21 -0.46
CA PRO A 375 -3.39 -6.00 -1.28
C PRO A 375 -3.32 -6.83 -2.57
N GLY A 376 -4.43 -7.49 -2.94
CA GLY A 376 -4.53 -8.21 -4.21
C GLY A 376 -4.66 -7.23 -5.39
N ALA A 377 -4.75 -7.73 -6.62
CA ALA A 377 -5.21 -6.88 -7.72
C ALA A 377 -6.70 -6.51 -7.50
N PRO A 378 -7.10 -5.25 -7.71
CA PRO A 378 -8.47 -4.81 -7.46
C PRO A 378 -9.44 -5.56 -8.39
N VAL A 379 -10.47 -6.16 -7.78
CA VAL A 379 -11.53 -6.88 -8.50
C VAL A 379 -12.40 -5.86 -9.22
N LEU A 380 -12.69 -6.10 -10.51
CA LEU A 380 -13.57 -5.21 -11.25
C LEU A 380 -14.99 -5.23 -10.65
N PRO A 381 -15.69 -4.07 -10.57
CA PRO A 381 -17.07 -3.99 -10.12
C PRO A 381 -17.98 -4.94 -10.88
N LYS A 382 -19.00 -5.46 -10.21
CA LYS A 382 -20.05 -6.24 -10.86
C LYS A 382 -20.85 -5.34 -11.81
N VAL A 383 -21.11 -5.83 -13.03
CA VAL A 383 -22.02 -5.19 -13.98
C VAL A 383 -23.43 -5.15 -13.37
N GLU A 384 -23.99 -3.95 -13.24
CA GLU A 384 -25.40 -3.79 -12.90
C GLU A 384 -26.25 -4.13 -14.13
N LYS A 385 -26.93 -5.28 -14.09
CA LYS A 385 -27.89 -5.63 -15.14
C LYS A 385 -29.03 -4.61 -15.12
N ALA A 386 -29.28 -3.96 -16.25
CA ALA A 386 -30.45 -3.13 -16.43
C ALA A 386 -31.70 -3.92 -16.00
N VAL A 387 -32.42 -3.40 -15.00
CA VAL A 387 -33.76 -3.89 -14.69
C VAL A 387 -34.61 -3.53 -15.90
N VAL A 388 -34.88 -4.50 -16.77
CA VAL A 388 -35.87 -4.33 -17.82
C VAL A 388 -37.20 -4.09 -17.09
N PRO A 389 -37.84 -2.91 -17.22
CA PRO A 389 -39.15 -2.72 -16.63
C PRO A 389 -40.06 -3.75 -17.30
N ALA A 390 -40.67 -4.63 -16.50
CA ALA A 390 -41.67 -5.56 -17.00
C ALA A 390 -42.73 -4.73 -17.74
N ALA A 391 -42.96 -5.03 -19.02
CA ALA A 391 -44.01 -4.40 -19.79
C ALA A 391 -45.32 -4.50 -19.00
N PRO A 392 -46.11 -3.42 -18.87
CA PRO A 392 -47.39 -3.51 -18.20
C PRO A 392 -48.22 -4.57 -18.93
N ALA A 393 -48.63 -5.61 -18.21
CA ALA A 393 -49.54 -6.61 -18.75
C ALA A 393 -50.77 -5.86 -19.28
N ALA A 394 -51.02 -5.95 -20.58
CA ALA A 394 -52.20 -5.38 -21.19
C ALA A 394 -53.43 -5.95 -20.47
N ALA A 395 -54.20 -5.07 -19.82
CA ALA A 395 -55.47 -5.46 -19.23
C ALA A 395 -56.37 -6.05 -20.32
N PRO A 396 -57.08 -7.16 -20.06
CA PRO A 396 -58.02 -7.69 -21.03
C PRO A 396 -59.12 -6.65 -21.27
N ALA A 397 -59.41 -6.39 -22.55
CA ALA A 397 -60.48 -5.49 -22.96
C ALA A 397 -61.81 -5.95 -22.36
N ALA A 398 -62.52 -5.04 -21.69
CA ALA A 398 -63.87 -5.28 -21.21
C ALA A 398 -64.81 -5.50 -22.41
N PRO A 399 -65.79 -6.43 -22.32
CA PRO A 399 -66.80 -6.58 -23.35
C PRO A 399 -67.68 -5.33 -23.39
N MET A 400 -67.94 -4.82 -24.60
CA MET A 400 -68.94 -3.76 -24.82
C MET A 400 -70.33 -4.34 -24.54
N GLU A 401 -71.03 -3.77 -23.55
CA GLU A 401 -72.45 -3.98 -23.35
C GLU A 401 -73.21 -3.12 -24.38
N GLU A 402 -73.99 -3.78 -25.23
CA GLU A 402 -75.01 -3.14 -26.07
C GLU A 402 -76.18 -2.74 -25.17
N GLU A 403 -76.43 -1.44 -25.01
CA GLU A 403 -77.64 -0.93 -24.35
C GLU A 403 -78.37 0.07 -25.25
N GLU A 404 -79.54 -0.41 -25.67
CA GLU A 404 -80.83 0.24 -25.97
C GLU A 404 -80.91 1.46 -26.90
N LEU A 405 -81.55 1.18 -28.04
CA LEU A 405 -82.30 2.09 -28.90
C LEU A 405 -83.48 2.71 -28.14
N ASP A 406 -83.59 4.04 -28.20
CA ASP A 406 -84.86 4.77 -28.20
C ASP A 406 -84.92 5.65 -29.46
#